data_AF-A0AAU5QP09-F1
#
_entry.id   AF-A0AAU5QP09-F1
#
_cell.length_a   1.000
_cell.length_b   1.000
_cell.length_c   1.000
_cell.angle_alpha   90.00
_cell.angle_beta   90.00
_cell.angle_gamma   90.00
#
_symmetry.space_group_name_H-M   'P 1'
#
loop_
_entity.id
_entity.type
_entity.pdbx_description
1 polymer ?
#
loop_
_entity_poly.entity_id
_entity_poly.type
_entity_poly.pdbx_seq_one_letter_code
_entity_poly.pdbx_strand_id
1 'polypeptide(L)'
;MTQTPITRVRLDRHPDHPDAVTATLAGTGAGADTVRALLTGHGFRPLDAVTMVLARIDHEEPHHAQQAATALRSAGAAVEITPGLQDEMDTEWTWADYPMPWLTRDEIREVSQEAQQIHDDIAAGRLVIHRHAHDGHTTVAVGTYPGGKSIHLHGENHLRQTTLVYDTTAEALREFDHLYTDAVRPGPALATETEQGAAAALAGTSAAGAGAPSETAPAEPSPLRTETVPVYAADPGDHEALLRVFLETQGEWEKYRPWDETTVASHESLTLRAEFVHEAGPRDTAWTVAAYESPVGERIWHATATAAAPVEIVRALLDSLASEHAWGGGLDAKITEKTLAEAARPLADTGWQQQTDGRCMNWTAPTSEPAGLRFDAFAAQRPSGLLPTWTLWGGNTPHQPAWAIHLSTHTPAALLQDLTHELAQGEGVRQLRDPVPERSAPATVGSPGQSCPAMPGTPAAARNR
;
A
#
# COMPACT_ATOMS: atom_id res chain seq x y z
N MET A 1 -7.13 16.34 50.00
CA MET A 1 -6.49 15.32 49.16
C MET A 1 -6.42 15.89 47.76
N THR A 2 -5.27 16.41 47.35
CA THR A 2 -5.04 16.93 46.00
C THR A 2 -4.96 15.75 45.05
N GLN A 3 -5.91 15.66 44.13
CA GLN A 3 -5.96 14.64 43.08
C GLN A 3 -4.77 14.87 42.16
N THR A 4 -3.78 13.97 42.19
CA THR A 4 -2.66 14.00 41.25
C THR A 4 -3.24 13.99 39.83
N PRO A 5 -2.85 14.91 38.94
CA PRO A 5 -3.41 14.96 37.59
C PRO A 5 -3.07 13.65 36.87
N ILE A 6 -4.10 12.87 36.55
CA ILE A 6 -3.97 11.63 35.77
C ILE A 6 -3.60 12.05 34.35
N THR A 7 -2.42 11.67 33.89
CA THR A 7 -2.04 11.85 32.48
C THR A 7 -2.79 10.82 31.66
N ARG A 8 -3.49 11.28 30.62
CA ARG A 8 -4.21 10.41 29.69
C ARG A 8 -3.38 10.21 28.44
N VAL A 9 -3.34 8.99 27.94
CA VAL A 9 -2.66 8.61 26.69
C VAL A 9 -3.66 7.90 25.82
N ARG A 10 -3.80 8.36 24.57
CA ARG A 10 -4.54 7.65 23.54
C ARG A 10 -3.56 7.01 22.58
N LEU A 11 -3.63 5.69 22.42
CA LEU A 11 -2.91 4.92 21.41
C LEU A 11 -3.84 4.64 20.24
N ASP A 12 -3.40 4.96 19.03
CA ASP A 12 -4.16 4.83 17.80
C ASP A 12 -3.26 4.40 16.63
N ARG A 13 -3.83 3.88 15.55
CA ARG A 13 -3.07 3.63 14.31
C ARG A 13 -2.66 4.97 13.68
N HIS A 14 -1.51 5.00 13.02
CA HIS A 14 -1.08 6.18 12.28
C HIS A 14 -1.96 6.33 11.03
N PRO A 15 -2.45 7.55 10.71
CA PRO A 15 -3.43 7.74 9.64
C PRO A 15 -2.87 7.42 8.25
N ASP A 16 -1.59 7.70 8.03
CA ASP A 16 -0.93 7.57 6.73
C ASP A 16 0.05 6.39 6.67
N HIS A 17 0.18 5.61 7.75
CA HIS A 17 1.13 4.49 7.83
C HIS A 17 0.49 3.33 8.60
N PRO A 18 0.00 2.28 7.92
CA PRO A 18 -0.93 1.30 8.48
C PRO A 18 -0.40 0.57 9.71
N ASP A 19 0.92 0.43 9.85
CA ASP A 19 1.57 -0.29 10.95
C ASP A 19 2.05 0.62 12.07
N ALA A 20 2.31 1.88 11.78
CA ALA A 20 2.80 2.79 12.80
C ALA A 20 1.70 3.09 13.82
N VAL A 21 2.12 3.33 15.07
CA VAL A 21 1.22 3.64 16.19
C VAL A 21 1.49 5.05 16.68
N THR A 22 0.44 5.85 16.82
CA THR A 22 0.51 7.18 17.43
C THR A 22 0.09 7.13 18.89
N ALA A 23 0.78 7.89 19.73
CA ALA A 23 0.44 8.11 21.12
C ALA A 23 0.18 9.60 21.35
N THR A 24 -1.06 9.97 21.64
CA THR A 24 -1.46 11.34 21.95
C THR A 24 -1.60 11.52 23.46
N LEU A 25 -0.83 12.45 24.02
CA LEU A 25 -0.78 12.75 25.44
C LEU A 25 -1.72 13.91 25.77
N ALA A 26 -2.66 13.67 26.69
CA ALA A 26 -3.53 14.69 27.26
C ALA A 26 -3.13 14.96 28.72
N GLY A 27 -2.49 16.11 28.94
CA GLY A 27 -2.02 16.59 30.25
C GLY A 27 -0.71 17.38 30.14
N THR A 28 -0.45 18.30 31.08
CA THR A 28 0.81 19.06 31.16
C THR A 28 1.49 18.87 32.53
N GLY A 29 2.82 18.90 32.56
CA GLY A 29 3.62 18.79 33.79
C GLY A 29 4.36 17.45 33.96
N ALA A 30 4.90 17.19 35.16
CA ALA A 30 5.81 16.07 35.45
C ALA A 30 5.25 14.66 35.13
N GLY A 31 3.93 14.50 35.16
CA GLY A 31 3.28 13.25 34.73
C GLY A 31 3.44 12.98 33.24
N ALA A 32 3.39 14.02 32.39
CA ALA A 32 3.62 13.90 30.95
C ALA A 32 5.07 13.52 30.64
N ASP A 33 6.06 14.05 31.37
CA ASP A 33 7.47 13.70 31.18
C ASP A 33 7.75 12.23 31.52
N THR A 34 7.10 11.71 32.58
CA THR A 34 7.20 10.30 32.95
C THR A 34 6.58 9.39 31.88
N VAL A 35 5.41 9.78 31.35
CA VAL A 35 4.74 9.08 30.24
C VAL A 35 5.61 9.09 28.98
N ARG A 36 6.19 10.23 28.60
CA ARG A 36 7.10 10.32 27.45
C ARG A 36 8.33 9.45 27.63
N ALA A 37 8.91 9.40 28.83
CA ALA A 37 10.05 8.54 29.11
C ALA A 37 9.69 7.05 28.97
N LEU A 38 8.51 6.64 29.45
CA LEU A 38 8.02 5.26 29.29
C LEU A 38 7.78 4.92 27.82
N LEU A 39 7.08 5.79 27.09
CA LEU A 39 6.86 5.64 25.66
C LEU A 39 8.20 5.53 24.89
N THR A 40 9.17 6.39 25.20
CA THR A 40 10.52 6.34 24.61
C THR A 40 11.22 5.01 24.91
N GLY A 41 11.07 4.48 26.13
CA GLY A 41 11.60 3.17 26.51
C GLY A 41 11.00 2.01 25.72
N HIS A 42 9.82 2.19 25.13
CA HIS A 42 9.15 1.22 24.25
C HIS A 42 9.27 1.59 22.75
N GLY A 43 10.19 2.48 22.40
CA GLY A 43 10.53 2.80 21.00
C GLY A 43 9.74 3.96 20.38
N PHE A 44 8.81 4.59 21.10
CA PHE A 44 8.12 5.77 20.59
C PHE A 44 9.07 6.97 20.50
N ARG A 45 8.97 7.74 19.43
CA ARG A 45 9.73 8.97 19.18
C ARG A 45 8.79 10.19 19.19
N PRO A 46 9.22 11.34 19.72
CA PRO A 46 8.39 12.54 19.72
C PRO A 46 8.21 13.07 18.29
N LEU A 47 6.95 13.27 17.89
CA LEU A 47 6.59 13.95 16.65
C LEU A 47 6.38 15.45 16.91
N ASP A 48 5.69 15.76 18.02
CA ASP A 48 5.47 17.11 18.52
C ASP A 48 5.39 17.12 20.06
N ALA A 49 4.88 18.20 20.66
CA ALA A 49 4.79 18.35 22.10
C ALA A 49 3.81 17.36 22.77
N VAL A 50 2.81 16.87 22.06
CA VAL A 50 1.73 16.02 22.59
C VAL A 50 1.59 14.69 21.85
N THR A 51 2.26 14.53 20.70
CA THR A 51 2.21 13.33 19.88
C THR A 51 3.56 12.62 19.85
N MET A 52 3.55 11.32 20.09
CA MET A 52 4.67 10.44 19.84
C MET A 52 4.27 9.37 18.83
N VAL A 53 5.22 8.85 18.06
CA VAL A 53 5.00 7.82 17.04
C VAL A 53 5.93 6.64 17.28
N LEU A 54 5.41 5.43 17.15
CA LEU A 54 6.14 4.19 17.08
C LEU A 54 6.06 3.69 15.64
N ALA A 55 7.20 3.54 14.99
CA ALA A 55 7.33 2.94 13.68
C ALA A 55 8.62 2.13 13.67
N ARG A 56 8.55 0.91 13.13
CA ARG A 56 9.58 -0.11 13.21
C ARG A 56 9.73 -0.80 11.86
N ILE A 57 10.91 -1.38 11.64
CA ILE A 57 11.25 -2.13 10.43
C ILE A 57 10.85 -3.61 10.51
N ASP A 58 10.27 -4.01 11.64
CA ASP A 58 9.81 -5.38 11.91
C ASP A 58 8.29 -5.52 11.98
N HIS A 59 7.54 -4.43 11.79
CA HIS A 59 6.07 -4.40 11.81
C HIS A 59 5.43 -4.92 13.13
N GLU A 60 6.20 -4.98 14.23
CA GLU A 60 5.72 -5.41 15.56
C GLU A 60 5.22 -4.24 16.43
N GLU A 61 4.84 -3.11 15.83
CA GLU A 61 4.33 -1.95 16.57
C GLU A 61 3.12 -2.29 17.45
N PRO A 62 2.11 -3.10 17.04
CA PRO A 62 1.02 -3.48 17.93
C PRO A 62 1.51 -4.21 19.20
N HIS A 63 2.47 -5.13 19.05
CA HIS A 63 3.07 -5.84 20.18
C HIS A 63 3.76 -4.87 21.15
N HIS A 64 4.60 -3.98 20.62
CA HIS A 64 5.32 -3.01 21.45
C HIS A 64 4.40 -1.92 22.03
N ALA A 65 3.36 -1.51 21.31
CA ALA A 65 2.33 -0.61 21.83
C ALA A 65 1.54 -1.26 22.98
N GLN A 66 1.29 -2.58 22.93
CA GLN A 66 0.62 -3.30 24.01
C GLN A 66 1.52 -3.40 25.26
N GLN A 67 2.82 -3.61 25.07
CA GLN A 67 3.81 -3.53 26.15
C GLN A 67 3.84 -2.12 26.77
N ALA A 68 3.86 -1.08 25.93
CA ALA A 68 3.84 0.32 26.38
C ALA A 68 2.56 0.64 27.15
N ALA A 69 1.39 0.21 26.65
CA ALA A 69 0.12 0.38 27.34
C ALA A 69 0.11 -0.27 28.73
N THR A 70 0.68 -1.48 28.84
CA THR A 70 0.82 -2.20 30.12
C THR A 70 1.72 -1.44 31.10
N ALA A 71 2.86 -0.94 30.62
CA ALA A 71 3.80 -0.14 31.43
C ALA A 71 3.17 1.19 31.89
N LEU A 72 2.46 1.89 30.99
CA LEU A 72 1.77 3.14 31.27
C LEU A 72 0.66 2.96 32.32
N ARG A 73 -0.17 1.92 32.19
CA ARG A 73 -1.20 1.58 33.19
C ARG A 73 -0.58 1.28 34.54
N SER A 74 0.53 0.53 34.56
CA SER A 74 1.27 0.22 35.78
C SER A 74 1.86 1.47 36.46
N ALA A 75 2.21 2.48 35.67
CA ALA A 75 2.67 3.80 36.15
C ALA A 75 1.52 4.75 36.57
N GLY A 76 0.26 4.31 36.49
CA GLY A 76 -0.92 5.09 36.89
C GLY A 76 -1.44 6.06 35.82
N ALA A 77 -0.99 5.95 34.57
CA ALA A 77 -1.57 6.68 33.45
C ALA A 77 -2.89 6.04 33.01
N ALA A 78 -3.84 6.86 32.56
CA ALA A 78 -5.06 6.37 31.93
C ALA A 78 -4.80 6.16 30.43
N VAL A 79 -4.88 4.91 29.96
CA VAL A 79 -4.60 4.55 28.57
C VAL A 79 -5.89 4.18 27.85
N GLU A 80 -6.21 4.93 26.81
CA GLU A 80 -7.23 4.62 25.81
C GLU A 80 -6.55 3.98 24.60
N ILE A 81 -7.01 2.81 24.18
CA ILE A 81 -6.57 2.15 22.94
C ILE A 81 -7.79 2.17 22.02
N THR A 82 -7.62 2.65 20.79
CA THR A 82 -8.72 2.67 19.84
C THR A 82 -9.10 1.25 19.40
N PRO A 83 -10.37 0.99 19.02
CA PRO A 83 -10.78 -0.34 18.58
C PRO A 83 -9.90 -0.91 17.47
N GLY A 84 -9.60 -0.09 16.44
CA GLY A 84 -8.77 -0.54 15.32
C GLY A 84 -7.33 -0.90 15.70
N LEU A 85 -6.75 -0.30 16.75
CA LEU A 85 -5.45 -0.72 17.27
C LEU A 85 -5.57 -1.93 18.20
N GLN A 86 -6.65 -2.01 18.99
CA GLN A 86 -6.92 -3.15 19.86
C GLN A 86 -7.07 -4.44 19.04
N ASP A 87 -7.78 -4.38 17.91
CA ASP A 87 -7.94 -5.50 16.99
C ASP A 87 -6.57 -5.99 16.47
N GLU A 88 -5.68 -5.08 16.09
CA GLU A 88 -4.31 -5.41 15.63
C GLU A 88 -3.44 -5.98 16.76
N MET A 89 -3.64 -5.54 18.00
CA MET A 89 -2.95 -6.10 19.18
C MET A 89 -3.43 -7.51 19.53
N ASP A 90 -4.73 -7.76 19.36
CA ASP A 90 -5.37 -9.05 19.66
C ASP A 90 -5.22 -10.05 18.50
N THR A 91 -4.89 -9.55 17.29
CA THR A 91 -4.63 -10.39 16.12
C THR A 91 -3.41 -11.29 16.36
N GLU A 92 -3.66 -12.59 16.36
CA GLU A 92 -2.60 -13.59 16.44
C GLU A 92 -1.97 -13.80 15.06
N TRP A 93 -0.89 -13.08 14.80
CA TRP A 93 -0.12 -13.24 13.58
C TRP A 93 0.65 -14.55 13.54
N THR A 94 0.48 -15.31 12.44
CA THR A 94 1.30 -16.47 12.11
C THR A 94 2.32 -16.09 11.04
N TRP A 95 3.61 -16.20 11.34
CA TRP A 95 4.69 -15.92 10.40
C TRP A 95 5.06 -17.15 9.58
N ALA A 96 4.09 -17.65 8.81
CA ALA A 96 4.18 -18.92 8.09
C ALA A 96 5.39 -19.01 7.13
N ASP A 97 5.87 -17.86 6.62
CA ASP A 97 6.99 -17.76 5.68
C ASP A 97 8.25 -17.12 6.29
N TYR A 98 8.41 -17.13 7.62
CA TYR A 98 9.67 -16.67 8.21
C TYR A 98 10.83 -17.59 7.80
N PRO A 99 11.96 -17.04 7.31
CA PRO A 99 13.07 -17.86 6.79
C PRO A 99 13.74 -18.75 7.84
N MET A 100 13.40 -18.54 9.12
CA MET A 100 13.82 -19.38 10.24
C MET A 100 12.60 -20.10 10.85
N PRO A 101 12.00 -21.08 10.15
CA PRO A 101 10.74 -21.74 10.56
C PRO A 101 10.88 -22.58 11.85
N TRP A 102 12.11 -22.75 12.35
CA TRP A 102 12.40 -23.43 13.61
C TRP A 102 12.33 -22.52 14.84
N LEU A 103 12.19 -21.20 14.66
CA LEU A 103 12.08 -20.26 15.77
C LEU A 103 10.63 -20.18 16.28
N THR A 104 10.49 -20.09 17.59
CA THR A 104 9.24 -19.74 18.24
C THR A 104 8.91 -18.26 18.03
N ARG A 105 7.65 -17.90 18.29
CA ARG A 105 7.15 -16.52 18.23
C ARG A 105 8.00 -15.53 19.02
N ASP A 106 8.36 -15.89 20.24
CA ASP A 106 9.13 -15.00 21.11
C ASP A 106 10.58 -14.90 20.62
N GLU A 107 11.18 -15.98 20.12
CA GLU A 107 12.51 -15.95 19.51
C GLU A 107 12.53 -15.12 18.20
N ILE A 108 11.47 -15.17 17.40
CA ILE A 108 11.31 -14.30 16.22
C ILE A 108 11.33 -12.83 16.63
N ARG A 109 10.58 -12.46 17.68
CA ARG A 109 10.57 -11.10 18.22
C ARG A 109 11.92 -10.67 18.76
N GLU A 110 12.67 -11.58 19.40
CA GLU A 110 14.03 -11.31 19.85
C GLU A 110 14.95 -10.97 18.67
N VAL A 111 14.93 -11.79 17.61
CA VAL A 111 15.72 -11.54 16.38
C VAL A 111 15.31 -10.23 15.72
N SER A 112 14.01 -9.98 15.58
CA SER A 112 13.49 -8.74 14.99
C SER A 112 13.87 -7.51 15.82
N GLN A 113 13.85 -7.62 17.15
CA GLN A 113 14.27 -6.55 18.06
C GLN A 113 15.77 -6.26 17.96
N GLU A 114 16.62 -7.28 17.78
CA GLU A 114 18.05 -7.08 17.50
C GLU A 114 18.27 -6.37 16.16
N ALA A 115 17.54 -6.78 15.12
CA ALA A 115 17.60 -6.15 13.80
C ALA A 115 17.14 -4.68 13.85
N GLN A 116 16.05 -4.38 14.55
CA GLN A 116 15.58 -3.02 14.80
C GLN A 116 16.66 -2.19 15.51
N GLN A 117 17.36 -2.77 16.49
CA GLN A 117 18.41 -2.05 17.20
C GLN A 117 19.61 -1.71 16.31
N ILE A 118 20.02 -2.64 15.44
CA ILE A 118 21.05 -2.39 14.43
C ILE A 118 20.61 -1.26 13.49
N HIS A 119 19.38 -1.30 12.99
CA HIS A 119 18.83 -0.24 12.15
C HIS A 119 18.85 1.13 12.86
N ASP A 120 18.38 1.18 14.11
CA ASP A 120 18.39 2.40 14.92
C ASP A 120 19.81 2.93 15.19
N ASP A 121 20.78 2.04 15.36
CA ASP A 121 22.18 2.41 15.53
C ASP A 121 22.77 3.00 14.24
N ILE A 122 22.43 2.45 13.08
CA ILE A 122 22.84 2.99 11.77
C ILE A 122 22.20 4.37 11.57
N ALA A 123 20.88 4.48 11.76
CA ALA A 123 20.14 5.73 11.58
C ALA A 123 20.63 6.84 12.51
N ALA A 124 20.98 6.50 13.76
CA ALA A 124 21.52 7.45 14.73
C ALA A 124 23.03 7.75 14.56
N GLY A 125 23.71 7.12 13.60
CA GLY A 125 25.15 7.22 13.41
C GLY A 125 25.99 6.59 14.52
N ARG A 126 25.37 5.76 15.38
CA ARG A 126 26.06 4.95 16.40
C ARG A 126 26.73 3.73 15.79
N LEU A 127 26.29 3.27 14.63
CA LEU A 127 26.98 2.27 13.83
C LEU A 127 27.32 2.88 12.47
N VAL A 128 28.61 3.07 12.21
CA VAL A 128 29.08 3.60 10.92
C VAL A 128 29.29 2.45 9.96
N ILE A 129 28.47 2.37 8.89
CA ILE A 129 28.67 1.40 7.82
C ILE A 129 29.73 1.90 6.84
N HIS A 130 30.81 1.13 6.72
CA HIS A 130 31.93 1.48 5.85
C HIS A 130 31.71 1.00 4.43
N ARG A 131 31.20 -0.23 4.29
CA ARG A 131 30.99 -0.91 3.01
C ARG A 131 29.79 -1.84 3.09
N HIS A 132 29.16 -2.07 1.95
CA HIS A 132 28.16 -3.10 1.75
C HIS A 132 28.44 -3.87 0.47
N ALA A 133 27.81 -5.03 0.33
CA ALA A 133 27.75 -5.83 -0.88
C ALA A 133 26.41 -6.58 -0.91
N HIS A 134 26.15 -7.29 -2.00
CA HIS A 134 25.05 -8.23 -2.10
C HIS A 134 25.64 -9.62 -2.36
N ASP A 135 25.30 -10.60 -1.52
CA ASP A 135 25.89 -11.94 -1.56
C ASP A 135 25.18 -12.92 -2.53
N GLY A 136 24.29 -12.40 -3.38
CA GLY A 136 23.38 -13.18 -4.23
C GLY A 136 22.01 -13.48 -3.60
N HIS A 137 21.85 -13.29 -2.28
CA HIS A 137 20.59 -13.51 -1.56
C HIS A 137 20.09 -12.26 -0.81
N THR A 138 20.98 -11.53 -0.14
CA THR A 138 20.63 -10.33 0.62
C THR A 138 21.79 -9.35 0.69
N THR A 139 21.54 -8.16 1.26
CA THR A 139 22.59 -7.22 1.61
C THR A 139 23.45 -7.74 2.76
N VAL A 140 24.75 -7.59 2.59
CA VAL A 140 25.77 -7.79 3.63
C VAL A 140 26.53 -6.48 3.82
N ALA A 141 26.96 -6.20 5.05
CA ALA A 141 27.66 -4.95 5.33
C ALA A 141 28.75 -5.12 6.38
N VAL A 142 29.70 -4.20 6.41
CA VAL A 142 30.70 -4.09 7.48
C VAL A 142 30.61 -2.71 8.12
N GLY A 143 30.42 -2.71 9.43
CA GLY A 143 30.22 -1.52 10.24
C GLY A 143 31.15 -1.44 11.43
N THR A 144 31.24 -0.27 12.06
CA THR A 144 31.96 -0.10 13.32
C THR A 144 31.23 0.83 14.26
N TYR A 145 31.12 0.40 15.52
CA TYR A 145 30.67 1.25 16.61
C TYR A 145 31.79 2.21 17.03
N PRO A 146 31.52 3.52 17.24
CA PRO A 146 32.50 4.48 17.74
C PRO A 146 33.18 3.99 19.02
N GLY A 147 34.50 3.80 18.98
CA GLY A 147 35.28 3.28 20.12
C GLY A 147 35.00 1.82 20.48
N GLY A 148 34.28 1.08 19.63
CA GLY A 148 33.83 -0.28 19.88
C GLY A 148 34.34 -1.29 18.85
N LYS A 149 33.64 -2.43 18.78
CA LYS A 149 33.94 -3.52 17.83
C LYS A 149 33.50 -3.15 16.42
N SER A 150 34.16 -3.78 15.45
CA SER A 150 33.71 -3.80 14.06
C SER A 150 32.93 -5.08 13.81
N ILE A 151 31.87 -5.01 13.01
CA ILE A 151 30.95 -6.14 12.80
C ILE A 151 30.68 -6.36 11.33
N HIS A 152 30.43 -7.61 10.95
CA HIS A 152 29.77 -7.95 9.70
C HIS A 152 28.29 -8.16 9.96
N LEU A 153 27.48 -7.65 9.05
CA LEU A 153 26.04 -7.75 9.02
C LEU A 153 25.63 -8.61 7.85
N HIS A 154 24.59 -9.41 8.06
CA HIS A 154 23.89 -10.18 7.02
C HIS A 154 22.39 -9.96 7.17
N GLY A 155 21.69 -9.81 6.06
CA GLY A 155 20.25 -9.61 6.05
C GLY A 155 19.83 -8.14 5.97
N GLU A 156 18.54 -7.98 5.69
CA GLU A 156 17.84 -6.71 5.54
C GLU A 156 16.65 -6.67 6.49
N ASN A 157 16.16 -5.46 6.78
CA ASN A 157 14.99 -5.26 7.64
C ASN A 157 15.11 -6.04 8.96
N HIS A 158 14.04 -6.71 9.37
CA HIS A 158 13.94 -7.52 10.58
C HIS A 158 14.83 -8.79 10.58
N LEU A 159 15.51 -9.11 9.47
CA LEU A 159 16.46 -10.22 9.37
C LEU A 159 17.91 -9.79 9.49
N ARG A 160 18.17 -8.48 9.69
CA ARG A 160 19.51 -7.97 9.82
C ARG A 160 20.16 -8.46 11.11
N GLN A 161 21.24 -9.23 10.97
CA GLN A 161 21.94 -9.86 12.09
C GLN A 161 23.44 -9.57 12.05
N THR A 162 24.07 -9.61 13.22
CA THR A 162 25.53 -9.62 13.33
C THR A 162 26.04 -11.04 13.12
N THR A 163 26.84 -11.26 12.08
CA THR A 163 27.41 -12.58 11.77
C THR A 163 28.81 -12.76 12.31
N LEU A 164 29.64 -11.72 12.25
CA LEU A 164 31.03 -11.76 12.72
C LEU A 164 31.37 -10.47 13.48
N VAL A 165 32.22 -10.60 14.49
CA VAL A 165 32.68 -9.50 15.35
C VAL A 165 34.20 -9.46 15.36
N TYR A 166 34.75 -8.27 15.24
CA TYR A 166 36.17 -8.00 15.09
C TYR A 166 36.67 -6.99 16.10
N ASP A 167 37.91 -7.17 16.53
CA ASP A 167 38.59 -6.26 17.45
C ASP A 167 38.99 -4.94 16.77
N THR A 168 39.20 -4.95 15.45
CA THR A 168 39.66 -3.79 14.70
C THR A 168 38.93 -3.61 13.37
N THR A 169 38.74 -2.36 12.98
CA THR A 169 38.13 -2.00 11.68
C THR A 169 38.96 -2.48 10.50
N ALA A 170 40.29 -2.45 10.62
CA ALA A 170 41.18 -2.89 9.54
C ALA A 170 41.05 -4.40 9.26
N GLU A 171 40.84 -5.20 10.30
CA GLU A 171 40.59 -6.64 10.15
C GLU A 171 39.23 -6.92 9.51
N ALA A 172 38.17 -6.30 10.04
CA ALA A 172 36.82 -6.46 9.51
C ALA A 172 36.74 -6.08 8.02
N LEU A 173 37.34 -4.95 7.62
CA LEU A 173 37.36 -4.49 6.23
C LEU A 173 38.14 -5.44 5.31
N ARG A 174 39.32 -5.90 5.75
CA ARG A 174 40.16 -6.80 4.97
C ARG A 174 39.46 -8.13 4.69
N GLU A 175 38.76 -8.68 5.68
CA GLU A 175 37.99 -9.90 5.47
C GLU A 175 36.77 -9.67 4.59
N PHE A 176 36.05 -8.56 4.79
CA PHE A 176 34.90 -8.21 3.95
C PHE A 176 35.28 -8.06 2.48
N ASP A 177 36.38 -7.36 2.19
CA ASP A 177 36.90 -7.18 0.83
C ASP A 177 37.33 -8.53 0.21
N HIS A 178 37.86 -9.46 1.02
CA HIS A 178 38.23 -10.80 0.56
C HIS A 178 37.00 -11.67 0.22
N LEU A 179 35.94 -11.59 1.02
CA LEU A 179 34.72 -12.40 0.82
C LEU A 179 33.91 -11.95 -0.41
N TYR A 180 33.74 -10.64 -0.59
CA TYR A 180 32.79 -10.12 -1.59
C TYR A 180 33.44 -9.48 -2.82
N THR A 181 34.74 -9.21 -2.77
CA THR A 181 35.57 -8.75 -3.91
C THR A 181 34.87 -7.67 -4.76
N ASP A 182 34.41 -7.99 -5.97
CA ASP A 182 33.89 -7.03 -6.95
C ASP A 182 32.46 -6.52 -6.62
N ALA A 183 31.75 -7.19 -5.71
CA ALA A 183 30.41 -6.79 -5.27
C ALA A 183 30.44 -5.65 -4.24
N VAL A 184 31.62 -5.32 -3.70
CA VAL A 184 31.77 -4.32 -2.62
C VAL A 184 31.48 -2.90 -3.12
N ARG A 185 30.73 -2.15 -2.33
CA ARG A 185 30.38 -0.75 -2.51
C ARG A 185 30.66 0.03 -1.23
N PRO A 186 31.08 1.31 -1.32
CA PRO A 186 31.30 2.13 -0.13
C PRO A 186 29.98 2.57 0.51
N GLY A 187 30.01 2.79 1.82
CA GLY A 187 28.88 3.31 2.60
C GLY A 187 27.77 2.28 2.88
N PRO A 188 26.65 2.73 3.47
CA PRO A 188 25.47 1.88 3.66
C PRO A 188 24.81 1.52 2.33
N ALA A 189 24.07 0.41 2.31
CA ALA A 189 23.18 0.09 1.20
C ALA A 189 22.03 1.11 1.12
N LEU A 190 21.34 1.13 -0.02
CA LEU A 190 20.11 1.91 -0.13
C LEU A 190 19.07 1.35 0.84
N ALA A 191 18.30 2.25 1.45
CA ALA A 191 17.21 1.86 2.34
C ALA A 191 16.15 1.07 1.57
N THR A 192 15.67 -0.02 2.16
CA THR A 192 14.53 -0.79 1.63
C THR A 192 13.24 0.02 1.71
N GLU A 193 12.18 -0.43 1.03
CA GLU A 193 10.84 0.19 1.14
C GLU A 193 10.34 0.21 2.59
N THR A 194 10.48 -0.91 3.32
CA THR A 194 10.19 -0.99 4.76
C THR A 194 10.95 0.06 5.59
N GLU A 195 12.26 0.21 5.35
CA GLU A 195 13.07 1.21 6.06
C GLU A 195 12.67 2.64 5.69
N GLN A 196 12.28 2.88 4.44
CA GLN A 196 11.77 4.17 3.98
C GLN A 196 10.41 4.49 4.60
N GLY A 197 9.49 3.51 4.68
CA GLY A 197 8.18 3.64 5.31
C GLY A 197 8.29 3.98 6.80
N ALA A 198 9.13 3.23 7.53
CA ALA A 198 9.42 3.52 8.94
C ALA A 198 10.03 4.92 9.12
N ALA A 199 10.97 5.31 8.25
CA ALA A 199 11.57 6.65 8.29
C ALA A 199 10.56 7.76 7.98
N ALA A 200 9.64 7.54 7.03
CA ALA A 200 8.60 8.49 6.67
C ALA A 200 7.61 8.73 7.84
N ALA A 201 7.19 7.65 8.50
CA ALA A 201 6.33 7.72 9.68
C ALA A 201 6.98 8.51 10.83
N LEU A 202 8.30 8.36 11.00
CA LEU A 202 9.06 9.07 12.02
C LEU A 202 9.39 10.52 11.65
N ALA A 203 9.48 10.85 10.36
CA ALA A 203 9.85 12.18 9.90
C ALA A 203 8.73 13.20 10.11
N GLY A 204 7.47 12.75 10.15
CA GLY A 204 6.30 13.61 10.26
C GLY A 204 6.14 14.52 9.05
N THR A 205 5.03 14.41 8.33
CA THR A 205 4.74 15.33 7.23
C THR A 205 4.52 16.74 7.77
N SER A 206 5.61 17.51 7.89
CA SER A 206 5.60 18.93 8.15
C SER A 206 5.17 19.66 6.88
N ALA A 207 3.87 19.71 6.66
CA ALA A 207 3.22 20.55 5.65
C ALA A 207 2.00 21.26 6.23
N ALA A 208 2.16 21.95 7.37
CA ALA A 208 1.21 22.97 7.83
C ALA A 208 1.90 24.00 8.73
N GLY A 209 2.91 24.68 8.19
CA GLY A 209 3.55 25.84 8.83
C GLY A 209 3.34 27.12 8.03
N ALA A 210 2.12 27.67 8.03
CA ALA A 210 1.91 29.08 7.68
C ALA A 210 0.63 29.64 8.33
N GLY A 211 0.81 30.27 9.48
CA GLY A 211 -0.15 31.24 10.05
C GLY A 211 -1.18 30.63 10.99
N ALA A 212 -0.96 30.79 12.29
CA ALA A 212 -2.03 30.75 13.25
C ALA A 212 -3.11 31.78 12.90
N PRO A 213 -4.40 31.42 12.94
CA PRO A 213 -5.44 32.32 13.38
C PRO A 213 -5.87 31.93 14.80
N SER A 214 -5.95 32.94 15.65
CA SER A 214 -6.54 32.87 16.98
C SER A 214 -7.86 32.10 17.01
N GLU A 215 -8.09 31.45 18.15
CA GLU A 215 -9.38 30.96 18.65
C GLU A 215 -10.57 31.72 18.03
N THR A 216 -11.16 31.10 17.02
CA THR A 216 -12.57 31.32 16.67
C THR A 216 -13.11 29.93 16.41
N ALA A 217 -14.23 29.61 17.05
CA ALA A 217 -14.85 28.29 17.09
C ALA A 217 -14.78 27.55 15.74
N PRO A 218 -14.53 26.23 15.73
CA PRO A 218 -14.39 25.47 14.49
C PRO A 218 -15.68 25.61 13.68
N ALA A 219 -15.58 26.27 12.52
CA ALA A 219 -16.57 26.14 11.48
C ALA A 219 -16.50 24.70 10.99
N GLU A 220 -17.64 24.01 11.01
CA GLU A 220 -17.78 22.67 10.44
C GLU A 220 -17.20 22.66 9.02
N PRO A 221 -16.36 21.66 8.66
CA PRO A 221 -15.90 21.52 7.28
C PRO A 221 -17.13 21.38 6.39
N SER A 222 -17.19 22.20 5.34
CA SER A 222 -18.24 22.07 4.34
C SER A 222 -18.26 20.63 3.83
N PRO A 223 -19.43 19.96 3.79
CA PRO A 223 -19.49 18.57 3.36
C PRO A 223 -18.94 18.48 1.93
N LEU A 224 -17.95 17.60 1.74
CA LEU A 224 -17.52 17.17 0.41
C LEU A 224 -18.76 16.74 -0.37
N ARG A 225 -18.98 17.34 -1.54
CA ARG A 225 -20.13 16.98 -2.38
C ARG A 225 -19.83 15.64 -3.03
N THR A 226 -20.61 14.64 -2.64
CA THR A 226 -20.60 13.31 -3.25
C THR A 226 -21.68 13.20 -4.30
N GLU A 227 -21.37 12.51 -5.39
CA GLU A 227 -22.30 12.16 -6.45
C GLU A 227 -22.38 10.63 -6.58
N THR A 228 -23.59 10.08 -6.70
CA THR A 228 -23.80 8.68 -7.06
C THR A 228 -23.65 8.54 -8.57
N VAL A 229 -22.74 7.67 -8.98
CA VAL A 229 -22.41 7.43 -10.39
C VAL A 229 -22.42 5.93 -10.68
N PRO A 230 -22.49 5.51 -11.95
CA PRO A 230 -22.23 4.11 -12.30
C PRO A 230 -20.87 3.67 -11.75
N VAL A 231 -20.78 2.46 -11.23
CA VAL A 231 -19.60 1.98 -10.49
C VAL A 231 -18.29 2.15 -11.27
N TYR A 232 -18.32 1.95 -12.59
CA TYR A 232 -17.13 2.08 -13.43
C TYR A 232 -16.57 3.51 -13.52
N ALA A 233 -17.34 4.51 -13.10
CA ALA A 233 -16.97 5.92 -13.02
C ALA A 233 -16.79 6.41 -11.57
N ALA A 234 -16.92 5.52 -10.58
CA ALA A 234 -16.74 5.84 -9.17
C ALA A 234 -15.26 6.01 -8.80
N ASP A 235 -15.02 6.67 -7.66
CA ASP A 235 -13.69 6.71 -7.07
C ASP A 235 -13.30 5.33 -6.48
N PRO A 236 -12.02 5.06 -6.21
CA PRO A 236 -11.56 3.75 -5.77
C PRO A 236 -12.22 3.26 -4.47
N GLY A 237 -12.60 4.18 -3.57
CA GLY A 237 -13.13 3.82 -2.25
C GLY A 237 -12.03 3.38 -1.28
N ASP A 238 -12.44 2.77 -0.16
CA ASP A 238 -11.54 2.32 0.91
C ASP A 238 -11.31 0.80 0.81
N HIS A 239 -10.21 0.41 0.16
CA HIS A 239 -9.83 -0.99 0.01
C HIS A 239 -9.38 -1.65 1.32
N GLU A 240 -8.85 -0.88 2.27
CA GLU A 240 -8.47 -1.37 3.60
C GLU A 240 -9.72 -1.78 4.38
N ALA A 241 -10.75 -0.93 4.35
CA ALA A 241 -12.04 -1.26 4.93
C ALA A 241 -12.71 -2.46 4.24
N LEU A 242 -12.56 -2.60 2.92
CA LEU A 242 -13.06 -3.77 2.20
C LEU A 242 -12.42 -5.07 2.68
N LEU A 243 -11.08 -5.11 2.77
CA LEU A 243 -10.35 -6.29 3.24
C LEU A 243 -10.79 -6.70 4.64
N ARG A 244 -10.90 -5.74 5.55
CA ARG A 244 -11.36 -5.97 6.92
C ARG A 244 -12.77 -6.55 6.95
N VAL A 245 -13.72 -5.95 6.23
CA VAL A 245 -15.10 -6.44 6.17
C VAL A 245 -15.16 -7.86 5.59
N PHE A 246 -14.36 -8.15 4.57
CA PHE A 246 -14.26 -9.49 3.99
C PHE A 246 -13.82 -10.53 5.04
N LEU A 247 -12.72 -10.26 5.75
CA LEU A 247 -12.20 -11.16 6.79
C LEU A 247 -13.16 -11.32 7.98
N GLU A 248 -13.84 -10.25 8.40
CA GLU A 248 -14.83 -10.30 9.49
C GLU A 248 -16.09 -11.10 9.12
N THR A 249 -16.49 -11.04 7.84
CA THR A 249 -17.71 -11.68 7.36
C THR A 249 -17.48 -13.14 7.02
N GLN A 250 -16.29 -13.49 6.54
CA GLN A 250 -15.97 -14.81 6.00
C GLN A 250 -15.17 -15.65 6.99
N GLY A 251 -15.85 -16.37 7.89
CA GLY A 251 -15.22 -17.15 8.96
C GLY A 251 -14.34 -18.33 8.50
N GLU A 252 -14.40 -18.70 7.22
CA GLU A 252 -13.56 -19.73 6.58
C GLU A 252 -12.23 -19.15 6.04
N TRP A 253 -12.01 -17.85 6.20
CA TRP A 253 -10.81 -17.16 5.72
C TRP A 253 -9.96 -16.69 6.90
N GLU A 254 -8.68 -17.00 6.82
CA GLU A 254 -7.70 -16.59 7.81
C GLU A 254 -6.80 -15.49 7.23
N LYS A 255 -6.56 -14.46 8.04
CA LYS A 255 -5.65 -13.37 7.74
C LYS A 255 -4.22 -13.84 8.02
N TYR A 256 -3.39 -13.86 6.98
CA TYR A 256 -1.95 -14.05 7.07
C TYR A 256 -1.28 -12.74 6.69
N ARG A 257 -0.20 -12.41 7.35
CA ARG A 257 0.64 -11.28 6.95
C ARG A 257 2.04 -11.79 6.69
N PRO A 258 2.42 -12.00 5.42
CA PRO A 258 3.83 -12.06 5.07
C PRO A 258 4.51 -10.75 5.49
N TRP A 259 5.82 -10.80 5.72
CA TRP A 259 6.60 -9.71 6.32
C TRP A 259 6.74 -8.44 5.47
N ASP A 260 5.98 -8.34 4.38
CA ASP A 260 5.89 -7.22 3.46
C ASP A 260 4.66 -6.34 3.76
N GLU A 261 4.46 -5.29 2.96
CA GLU A 261 3.29 -4.41 2.99
C GLU A 261 2.03 -5.11 2.42
N THR A 262 1.95 -6.43 2.53
CA THR A 262 0.90 -7.25 1.95
C THR A 262 0.16 -8.02 3.04
N THR A 263 -1.17 -7.98 3.02
CA THR A 263 -2.01 -8.96 3.74
C THR A 263 -2.45 -10.06 2.78
N VAL A 264 -2.30 -11.31 3.20
CA VAL A 264 -2.78 -12.50 2.49
C VAL A 264 -3.95 -13.10 3.25
N ALA A 265 -5.16 -12.97 2.74
CA ALA A 265 -6.30 -13.77 3.17
C ALA A 265 -6.24 -15.14 2.50
N SER A 266 -6.19 -16.23 3.28
CA SER A 266 -6.24 -17.60 2.76
C SER A 266 -7.47 -18.32 3.29
N HIS A 267 -8.18 -18.99 2.39
CA HIS A 267 -9.29 -19.87 2.76
C HIS A 267 -8.77 -21.11 3.49
N GLU A 268 -9.54 -21.69 4.42
CA GLU A 268 -9.18 -22.86 5.24
C GLU A 268 -8.72 -24.09 4.43
N SER A 269 -9.21 -24.21 3.20
CA SER A 269 -8.82 -25.27 2.25
C SER A 269 -7.40 -25.09 1.71
N LEU A 270 -6.77 -23.93 1.94
CA LEU A 270 -5.48 -23.49 1.39
C LEU A 270 -5.40 -23.48 -0.15
N THR A 271 -6.56 -23.51 -0.82
CA THR A 271 -6.66 -23.52 -2.29
C THR A 271 -7.21 -22.21 -2.87
N LEU A 272 -7.62 -21.25 -2.04
CA LEU A 272 -8.02 -19.91 -2.45
C LEU A 272 -7.24 -18.88 -1.64
N ARG A 273 -6.76 -17.84 -2.31
CA ARG A 273 -5.99 -16.75 -1.69
C ARG A 273 -6.38 -15.40 -2.28
N ALA A 274 -6.39 -14.38 -1.44
CA ALA A 274 -6.47 -12.98 -1.81
C ALA A 274 -5.34 -12.23 -1.11
N GLU A 275 -4.46 -11.63 -1.89
CA GLU A 275 -3.32 -10.84 -1.45
C GLU A 275 -3.64 -9.37 -1.71
N PHE A 276 -3.41 -8.52 -0.72
CA PHE A 276 -3.67 -7.09 -0.76
C PHE A 276 -2.44 -6.30 -0.34
N VAL A 277 -1.91 -5.47 -1.22
CA VAL A 277 -0.77 -4.58 -0.98
C VAL A 277 -1.28 -3.22 -0.50
N HIS A 278 -0.96 -2.85 0.74
CA HIS A 278 -1.53 -1.70 1.44
C HIS A 278 -1.10 -0.35 0.83
N GLU A 279 0.13 -0.26 0.33
CA GLU A 279 0.74 0.99 -0.17
C GLU A 279 0.84 1.05 -1.70
N ALA A 280 0.07 0.22 -2.41
CA ALA A 280 0.11 0.20 -3.88
C ALA A 280 -0.28 1.57 -4.47
N GLY A 281 0.56 2.10 -5.36
CA GLY A 281 0.24 3.31 -6.11
C GLY A 281 -1.01 3.13 -6.98
N PRO A 282 -1.70 4.22 -7.39
CA PRO A 282 -3.00 4.14 -8.07
C PRO A 282 -3.07 3.22 -9.30
N ARG A 283 -1.95 3.08 -10.02
CA ARG A 283 -1.84 2.24 -11.23
C ARG A 283 -1.21 0.88 -10.97
N ASP A 284 -0.67 0.67 -9.78
CA ASP A 284 -0.01 -0.56 -9.40
C ASP A 284 -1.08 -1.59 -8.96
N THR A 285 -0.71 -2.85 -9.01
CA THR A 285 -1.56 -3.95 -8.55
C THR A 285 -1.68 -3.88 -7.03
N ALA A 286 -2.88 -3.60 -6.54
CA ALA A 286 -3.18 -3.65 -5.11
C ALA A 286 -3.72 -5.02 -4.69
N TRP A 287 -4.49 -5.68 -5.57
CA TRP A 287 -5.09 -6.97 -5.26
C TRP A 287 -4.58 -8.05 -6.20
N THR A 288 -4.23 -9.21 -5.65
CA THR A 288 -3.99 -10.45 -6.38
C THR A 288 -4.84 -11.55 -5.77
N VAL A 289 -5.71 -12.17 -6.56
CA VAL A 289 -6.53 -13.31 -6.11
C VAL A 289 -6.23 -14.54 -6.96
N ALA A 290 -6.24 -15.71 -6.35
CA ALA A 290 -5.91 -16.95 -7.02
C ALA A 290 -6.64 -18.17 -6.45
N ALA A 291 -6.92 -19.13 -7.33
CA ALA A 291 -7.39 -20.46 -6.97
C ALA A 291 -6.40 -21.53 -7.44
N TYR A 292 -6.24 -22.58 -6.66
CA TYR A 292 -5.29 -23.67 -6.85
C TYR A 292 -6.03 -25.02 -6.87
N GLU A 293 -5.47 -26.00 -7.58
CA GLU A 293 -6.03 -27.36 -7.65
C GLU A 293 -5.96 -28.10 -6.30
N SER A 294 -4.90 -27.84 -5.54
CA SER A 294 -4.70 -28.34 -4.18
C SER A 294 -3.77 -27.39 -3.43
N PRO A 295 -3.58 -27.53 -2.10
CA PRO A 295 -2.71 -26.64 -1.31
C PRO A 295 -1.27 -26.53 -1.83
N VAL A 296 -0.81 -27.53 -2.59
CA VAL A 296 0.52 -27.59 -3.22
C VAL A 296 0.44 -27.77 -4.75
N GLY A 297 -0.76 -27.57 -5.32
CA GLY A 297 -1.07 -27.83 -6.72
C GLY A 297 -0.86 -26.63 -7.63
N GLU A 298 -1.10 -26.83 -8.91
CA GLU A 298 -1.00 -25.75 -9.88
C GLU A 298 -2.13 -24.72 -9.71
N ARG A 299 -1.84 -23.47 -10.06
CA ARG A 299 -2.80 -22.36 -10.05
C ARG A 299 -3.80 -22.55 -11.19
N ILE A 300 -5.07 -22.74 -10.86
CA ILE A 300 -6.17 -22.91 -11.82
C ILE A 300 -6.41 -21.60 -12.55
N TRP A 301 -6.63 -20.53 -11.79
CA TRP A 301 -6.87 -19.19 -12.32
C TRP A 301 -6.38 -18.14 -11.32
N HIS A 302 -6.19 -16.92 -11.82
CA HIS A 302 -5.90 -15.75 -11.01
C HIS A 302 -6.53 -14.49 -11.60
N ALA A 303 -6.66 -13.48 -10.76
CA ALA A 303 -6.99 -12.13 -11.17
C ALA A 303 -6.17 -11.10 -10.39
N THR A 304 -5.99 -9.93 -10.98
CA THR A 304 -5.32 -8.80 -10.31
C THR A 304 -6.16 -7.54 -10.50
N ALA A 305 -6.24 -6.68 -9.48
CA ALA A 305 -6.87 -5.36 -9.58
C ALA A 305 -5.91 -4.24 -9.18
N THR A 306 -5.99 -3.12 -9.90
CA THR A 306 -5.23 -1.91 -9.58
C THR A 306 -5.77 -1.22 -8.32
N ALA A 307 -4.93 -0.47 -7.60
CA ALA A 307 -5.36 0.32 -6.43
C ALA A 307 -6.48 1.35 -6.73
N ALA A 308 -6.61 1.78 -7.98
CA ALA A 308 -7.69 2.69 -8.39
C ALA A 308 -9.02 2.00 -8.76
N ALA A 309 -9.12 0.66 -8.68
CA ALA A 309 -10.34 -0.05 -9.05
C ALA A 309 -11.46 0.23 -8.03
N PRO A 310 -12.68 0.59 -8.45
CA PRO A 310 -13.78 0.85 -7.53
C PRO A 310 -14.01 -0.32 -6.56
N VAL A 311 -14.11 0.00 -5.26
CA VAL A 311 -14.22 -0.97 -4.17
C VAL A 311 -15.43 -1.90 -4.32
N GLU A 312 -16.50 -1.46 -4.96
CA GLU A 312 -17.69 -2.27 -5.22
C GLU A 312 -17.41 -3.40 -6.21
N ILE A 313 -16.59 -3.16 -7.26
CA ILE A 313 -16.20 -4.19 -8.22
C ILE A 313 -15.22 -5.18 -7.56
N VAL A 314 -14.28 -4.67 -6.74
CA VAL A 314 -13.36 -5.54 -5.99
C VAL A 314 -14.12 -6.35 -4.94
N ARG A 315 -15.16 -5.79 -4.31
CA ARG A 315 -16.06 -6.53 -3.42
C ARG A 315 -16.74 -7.67 -4.16
N ALA A 316 -17.31 -7.43 -5.34
CA ALA A 316 -17.91 -8.48 -6.15
C ALA A 316 -16.89 -9.59 -6.49
N LEU A 317 -15.63 -9.24 -6.78
CA LEU A 317 -14.55 -10.22 -6.98
C LEU A 317 -14.33 -11.11 -5.74
N LEU A 318 -14.23 -10.49 -4.56
CA LEU A 318 -13.98 -11.20 -3.30
C LEU A 318 -15.20 -12.04 -2.86
N ASP A 319 -16.41 -11.54 -3.05
CA ASP A 319 -17.64 -12.27 -2.74
C ASP A 319 -17.79 -13.49 -3.65
N SER A 320 -17.51 -13.37 -4.95
CA SER A 320 -17.47 -14.52 -5.86
C SER A 320 -16.37 -15.51 -5.50
N LEU A 321 -15.21 -15.03 -5.04
CA LEU A 321 -14.09 -15.87 -4.57
C LEU A 321 -14.45 -16.66 -3.31
N ALA A 322 -15.27 -16.10 -2.42
CA ALA A 322 -15.77 -16.80 -1.23
C ALA A 322 -16.95 -17.76 -1.51
N SER A 323 -17.44 -17.82 -2.76
CA SER A 323 -18.53 -18.71 -3.14
C SER A 323 -18.06 -20.10 -3.57
N GLU A 324 -18.95 -21.09 -3.56
CA GLU A 324 -18.68 -22.46 -4.05
C GLU A 324 -18.21 -22.50 -5.51
N HIS A 325 -18.45 -21.45 -6.30
CA HIS A 325 -18.09 -21.38 -7.71
C HIS A 325 -16.61 -21.01 -7.94
N ALA A 326 -15.87 -20.64 -6.89
CA ALA A 326 -14.50 -20.14 -6.97
C ALA A 326 -13.49 -21.15 -7.54
N TRP A 327 -13.69 -22.46 -7.31
CA TRP A 327 -12.79 -23.51 -7.83
C TRP A 327 -12.93 -23.75 -9.34
N GLY A 328 -14.03 -23.30 -9.96
CA GLY A 328 -14.25 -23.40 -11.40
C GLY A 328 -14.32 -24.84 -11.92
N GLY A 329 -14.10 -25.01 -13.23
CA GLY A 329 -14.13 -26.32 -13.91
C GLY A 329 -12.78 -27.05 -13.98
N GLY A 330 -11.75 -26.55 -13.31
CA GLY A 330 -10.36 -27.04 -13.40
C GLY A 330 -9.59 -26.57 -14.65
N LEU A 331 -8.33 -26.96 -14.76
CA LEU A 331 -7.39 -26.57 -15.85
C LEU A 331 -7.80 -27.06 -17.24
N ASP A 332 -8.68 -28.06 -17.34
CA ASP A 332 -9.16 -28.62 -18.61
C ASP A 332 -10.37 -27.85 -19.19
N ALA A 333 -10.94 -26.91 -18.43
CA ALA A 333 -12.12 -26.16 -18.84
C ALA A 333 -11.78 -25.15 -19.95
N LYS A 334 -12.19 -25.46 -21.18
CA LYS A 334 -12.03 -24.54 -22.33
C LYS A 334 -13.11 -23.47 -22.33
N ILE A 335 -12.71 -22.25 -22.67
CA ILE A 335 -13.65 -21.17 -22.97
C ILE A 335 -14.48 -21.55 -24.20
N THR A 336 -15.81 -21.56 -24.05
CA THR A 336 -16.77 -21.83 -25.12
C THR A 336 -17.56 -20.57 -25.46
N GLU A 337 -18.24 -20.56 -26.61
CA GLU A 337 -19.18 -19.48 -26.95
C GLU A 337 -20.27 -19.31 -25.89
N LYS A 338 -20.70 -20.41 -25.27
CA LYS A 338 -21.62 -20.40 -24.12
C LYS A 338 -21.02 -19.63 -22.94
N THR A 339 -19.75 -19.89 -22.60
CA THR A 339 -19.02 -19.17 -21.53
C THR A 339 -18.94 -17.67 -21.82
N LEU A 340 -18.64 -17.27 -23.06
CA LEU A 340 -18.64 -15.85 -23.46
C LEU A 340 -20.03 -15.24 -23.32
N ALA A 341 -21.06 -15.94 -23.78
CA ALA A 341 -22.44 -15.45 -23.72
C ALA A 341 -22.92 -15.29 -22.27
N GLU A 342 -22.58 -16.23 -21.39
CA GLU A 342 -22.90 -16.16 -19.95
C GLU A 342 -22.16 -15.01 -19.27
N ALA A 343 -20.85 -14.89 -19.50
CA ALA A 343 -20.03 -13.82 -18.94
C ALA A 343 -20.47 -12.43 -19.41
N ALA A 344 -20.86 -12.27 -20.67
CA ALA A 344 -21.25 -10.96 -21.22
C ALA A 344 -22.75 -10.64 -21.09
N ARG A 345 -23.56 -11.60 -20.61
CA ARG A 345 -25.03 -11.45 -20.54
C ARG A 345 -25.47 -10.18 -19.79
N PRO A 346 -24.95 -9.87 -18.59
CA PRO A 346 -25.37 -8.66 -17.87
C PRO A 346 -25.09 -7.36 -18.64
N LEU A 347 -24.00 -7.32 -19.42
CA LEU A 347 -23.66 -6.18 -20.27
C LEU A 347 -24.63 -6.06 -21.46
N ALA A 348 -24.92 -7.18 -22.11
CA ALA A 348 -25.86 -7.21 -23.24
C ALA A 348 -27.28 -6.78 -22.81
N ASP A 349 -27.74 -7.26 -21.64
CA ASP A 349 -29.06 -6.94 -21.08
C ASP A 349 -29.20 -5.45 -20.71
N THR A 350 -28.09 -4.75 -20.49
CA THR A 350 -28.04 -3.31 -20.17
C THR A 350 -27.66 -2.43 -21.36
N GLY A 351 -27.63 -2.99 -22.57
CA GLY A 351 -27.44 -2.23 -23.81
C GLY A 351 -25.99 -1.85 -24.11
N TRP A 352 -25.00 -2.52 -23.48
CA TRP A 352 -23.60 -2.35 -23.84
C TRP A 352 -23.34 -2.84 -25.26
N GLN A 353 -22.52 -2.11 -26.01
CA GLN A 353 -22.24 -2.44 -27.39
C GLN A 353 -21.09 -3.44 -27.48
N GLN A 354 -21.34 -4.58 -28.12
CA GLN A 354 -20.29 -5.53 -28.47
C GLN A 354 -19.65 -5.13 -29.80
N GLN A 355 -18.31 -5.03 -29.80
CA GLN A 355 -17.50 -4.81 -31.00
C GLN A 355 -16.37 -5.84 -31.04
N THR A 356 -16.09 -6.37 -32.23
CA THR A 356 -14.92 -7.23 -32.44
C THR A 356 -13.83 -6.42 -33.11
N ASP A 357 -12.67 -6.32 -32.47
CA ASP A 357 -11.49 -5.64 -32.98
C ASP A 357 -10.32 -6.62 -33.07
N GLY A 358 -10.07 -7.10 -34.29
CA GLY A 358 -9.02 -8.09 -34.57
C GLY A 358 -9.18 -9.35 -33.75
N ARG A 359 -8.29 -9.54 -32.76
CA ARG A 359 -8.27 -10.71 -31.87
C ARG A 359 -9.08 -10.53 -30.58
N CYS A 360 -9.61 -9.33 -30.35
CA CYS A 360 -10.28 -8.96 -29.11
C CYS A 360 -11.78 -8.77 -29.35
N MET A 361 -12.59 -9.21 -28.40
CA MET A 361 -14.00 -8.81 -28.30
C MET A 361 -14.12 -7.80 -27.17
N ASN A 362 -14.76 -6.66 -27.45
CA ASN A 362 -14.93 -5.57 -26.50
C ASN A 362 -16.42 -5.33 -26.29
N TRP A 363 -16.81 -5.13 -25.04
CA TRP A 363 -18.11 -4.58 -24.65
C TRP A 363 -17.84 -3.22 -24.04
N THR A 364 -18.45 -2.17 -24.55
CA THR A 364 -18.24 -0.79 -24.07
C THR A 364 -19.52 -0.22 -23.49
N ALA A 365 -19.37 0.54 -22.40
CA ALA A 365 -20.48 1.20 -21.72
C ALA A 365 -21.24 2.12 -22.69
N PRO A 366 -22.57 2.22 -22.56
CA PRO A 366 -23.39 3.09 -23.41
C PRO A 366 -23.30 4.59 -23.03
N THR A 367 -22.55 4.91 -21.97
CA THR A 367 -22.43 6.27 -21.42
C THR A 367 -21.27 7.07 -22.01
N SER A 368 -21.20 8.38 -21.68
CA SER A 368 -20.07 9.24 -22.05
C SER A 368 -18.76 8.89 -21.34
N GLU A 369 -18.85 8.27 -20.16
CA GLU A 369 -17.68 7.81 -19.40
C GLU A 369 -17.14 6.50 -19.99
N PRO A 370 -15.86 6.42 -20.39
CA PRO A 370 -15.30 5.22 -21.00
C PRO A 370 -15.12 4.08 -20.00
N ALA A 371 -15.75 2.95 -20.27
CA ALA A 371 -15.53 1.70 -19.54
C ALA A 371 -15.83 0.50 -20.44
N GLY A 372 -15.27 -0.65 -20.08
CA GLY A 372 -15.41 -1.84 -20.91
C GLY A 372 -15.02 -3.16 -20.27
N LEU A 373 -15.52 -4.23 -20.88
CA LEU A 373 -14.96 -5.57 -20.79
C LEU A 373 -14.23 -5.89 -22.09
N ARG A 374 -13.01 -6.43 -22.00
CA ARG A 374 -12.27 -6.96 -23.14
C ARG A 374 -11.97 -8.44 -22.93
N PHE A 375 -12.26 -9.25 -23.94
CA PHE A 375 -11.83 -10.64 -24.07
C PHE A 375 -10.76 -10.74 -25.17
N ASP A 376 -9.57 -11.28 -24.85
CA ASP A 376 -8.50 -11.54 -25.82
C ASP A 376 -8.48 -13.03 -26.21
N ALA A 377 -8.95 -13.33 -27.43
CA ALA A 377 -9.05 -14.70 -27.94
C ALA A 377 -7.68 -15.36 -28.19
N PHE A 378 -6.61 -14.57 -28.30
CA PHE A 378 -5.25 -15.09 -28.43
C PHE A 378 -4.67 -15.48 -27.06
N ALA A 379 -4.92 -14.66 -26.02
CA ALA A 379 -4.57 -15.02 -24.65
C ALA A 379 -5.31 -16.29 -24.20
N ALA A 380 -6.60 -16.43 -24.55
CA ALA A 380 -7.38 -17.63 -24.27
C ALA A 380 -6.80 -18.93 -24.87
N GLN A 381 -6.03 -18.84 -25.97
CA GLN A 381 -5.36 -19.99 -26.60
C GLN A 381 -4.01 -20.32 -25.98
N ARG A 382 -3.50 -19.47 -25.08
CA ARG A 382 -2.21 -19.64 -24.39
C ARG A 382 -2.40 -19.48 -22.89
N PRO A 383 -2.97 -20.48 -22.21
CA PRO A 383 -3.36 -20.36 -20.80
C PRO A 383 -2.19 -20.07 -19.85
N SER A 384 -0.98 -20.51 -20.20
CA SER A 384 0.26 -20.24 -19.46
C SER A 384 0.93 -18.90 -19.83
N GLY A 385 0.30 -18.08 -20.67
CA GLY A 385 0.82 -16.79 -21.10
C GLY A 385 0.64 -15.69 -20.05
N LEU A 386 1.53 -14.69 -20.09
CA LEU A 386 1.47 -13.52 -19.20
C LEU A 386 0.37 -12.51 -19.57
N LEU A 387 -0.37 -12.75 -20.67
CA LEU A 387 -1.40 -11.83 -21.13
C LEU A 387 -2.73 -12.14 -20.44
N PRO A 388 -3.45 -11.12 -19.94
CA PRO A 388 -4.76 -11.33 -19.37
C PRO A 388 -5.75 -11.76 -20.47
N THR A 389 -6.58 -12.75 -20.17
CA THR A 389 -7.63 -13.21 -21.09
C THR A 389 -8.84 -12.30 -21.02
N TRP A 390 -9.17 -11.83 -19.82
CA TRP A 390 -10.23 -10.87 -19.57
C TRP A 390 -9.66 -9.60 -18.97
N THR A 391 -10.18 -8.44 -19.37
CA THR A 391 -9.82 -7.15 -18.80
C THR A 391 -11.08 -6.33 -18.59
N LEU A 392 -11.45 -6.08 -17.35
CA LEU A 392 -12.40 -5.03 -16.99
C LEU A 392 -11.61 -3.73 -16.79
N TRP A 393 -12.17 -2.62 -17.25
CA TRP A 393 -11.50 -1.33 -17.18
C TRP A 393 -12.48 -0.17 -17.18
N GLY A 394 -12.01 0.96 -16.65
CA GLY A 394 -12.73 2.24 -16.68
C GLY A 394 -11.80 3.45 -16.81
N GLY A 395 -12.40 4.62 -17.07
CA GLY A 395 -11.73 5.90 -17.18
C GLY A 395 -11.32 6.26 -18.60
N ASN A 396 -10.11 5.88 -19.04
CA ASN A 396 -9.54 6.36 -20.31
C ASN A 396 -9.79 5.41 -21.48
N THR A 397 -8.82 4.53 -21.79
CA THR A 397 -8.89 3.58 -22.91
C THR A 397 -8.54 2.18 -22.43
N PRO A 398 -8.93 1.11 -23.15
CA PRO A 398 -8.56 -0.27 -22.80
C PRO A 398 -7.04 -0.53 -22.73
N HIS A 399 -6.21 0.37 -23.29
CA HIS A 399 -4.76 0.25 -23.31
C HIS A 399 -4.06 1.10 -22.24
N GLN A 400 -4.75 2.11 -21.71
CA GLN A 400 -4.25 2.99 -20.66
C GLN A 400 -5.39 3.31 -19.69
N PRO A 401 -5.98 2.31 -19.03
CA PRO A 401 -7.14 2.54 -18.21
C PRO A 401 -6.78 3.33 -16.95
N ALA A 402 -7.77 4.00 -16.36
CA ALA A 402 -7.58 4.66 -15.06
C ALA A 402 -7.49 3.62 -13.94
N TRP A 403 -8.25 2.54 -14.08
CA TRP A 403 -8.20 1.34 -13.25
C TRP A 403 -8.49 0.09 -14.09
N ALA A 404 -7.95 -1.05 -13.68
CA ALA A 404 -8.18 -2.31 -14.38
C ALA A 404 -8.28 -3.51 -13.44
N ILE A 405 -9.08 -4.49 -13.86
CA ILE A 405 -9.07 -5.84 -13.31
C ILE A 405 -8.72 -6.81 -14.45
N HIS A 406 -7.64 -7.56 -14.26
CA HIS A 406 -7.13 -8.52 -15.21
C HIS A 406 -7.43 -9.93 -14.72
N LEU A 407 -8.00 -10.78 -15.58
CA LEU A 407 -8.31 -12.17 -15.22
C LEU A 407 -7.74 -13.15 -16.25
N SER A 408 -7.29 -14.29 -15.74
CA SER A 408 -6.69 -15.36 -16.52
C SER A 408 -7.70 -16.19 -17.32
N THR A 409 -7.21 -17.16 -18.11
CA THR A 409 -8.05 -17.95 -19.03
C THR A 409 -9.12 -18.79 -18.33
N HIS A 410 -8.80 -19.44 -17.21
CA HIS A 410 -9.70 -20.38 -16.54
C HIS A 410 -10.57 -19.75 -15.46
N THR A 411 -10.71 -18.42 -15.48
CA THR A 411 -11.60 -17.72 -14.55
C THR A 411 -13.03 -18.26 -14.69
N PRO A 412 -13.71 -18.61 -13.57
CA PRO A 412 -15.07 -19.17 -13.62
C PRO A 412 -16.07 -18.25 -14.31
N ALA A 413 -16.97 -18.82 -15.11
CA ALA A 413 -18.01 -18.07 -15.81
C ALA A 413 -18.94 -17.33 -14.86
N ALA A 414 -19.28 -17.94 -13.71
CA ALA A 414 -20.10 -17.33 -12.67
C ALA A 414 -19.42 -16.08 -12.09
N LEU A 415 -18.12 -16.16 -11.78
CA LEU A 415 -17.35 -15.00 -11.32
C LEU A 415 -17.33 -13.88 -12.36
N LEU A 416 -17.11 -14.21 -13.64
CA LEU A 416 -17.19 -13.21 -14.72
C LEU A 416 -18.60 -12.59 -14.84
N GLN A 417 -19.65 -13.38 -14.62
CA GLN A 417 -21.02 -12.91 -14.63
C GLN A 417 -21.31 -11.96 -13.45
N ASP A 418 -20.82 -12.27 -12.25
CA ASP A 418 -20.97 -11.40 -11.08
C ASP A 418 -20.25 -10.07 -11.29
N LEU A 419 -19.00 -10.11 -11.79
CA LEU A 419 -18.24 -8.90 -12.10
C LEU A 419 -18.87 -8.04 -13.20
N THR A 420 -19.40 -8.66 -14.24
CA THR A 420 -20.06 -7.92 -15.32
C THR A 420 -21.45 -7.42 -14.93
N HIS A 421 -22.13 -8.11 -14.01
CA HIS A 421 -23.34 -7.61 -13.40
C HIS A 421 -23.06 -6.35 -12.59
N GLU A 422 -22.06 -6.39 -11.71
CA GLU A 422 -21.61 -5.23 -10.95
C GLU A 422 -21.17 -4.11 -11.89
N LEU A 423 -20.36 -4.41 -12.92
CA LEU A 423 -19.92 -3.41 -13.90
C LEU A 423 -21.08 -2.75 -14.65
N ALA A 424 -22.17 -3.48 -14.94
CA ALA A 424 -23.30 -2.96 -15.69
C ALA A 424 -24.32 -2.19 -14.85
N GLN A 425 -24.53 -2.61 -13.60
CA GLN A 425 -25.66 -2.15 -12.77
C GLN A 425 -25.23 -1.54 -11.43
N GLY A 426 -23.98 -1.73 -11.03
CA GLY A 426 -23.44 -1.21 -9.80
C GLY A 426 -23.43 0.32 -9.77
N GLU A 427 -23.62 0.85 -8.57
CA GLU A 427 -23.51 2.28 -8.27
C GLU A 427 -22.40 2.49 -7.26
N GLY A 428 -21.60 3.53 -7.46
CA GLY A 428 -20.55 3.93 -6.54
C GLY A 428 -20.58 5.44 -6.29
N VAL A 429 -19.64 5.91 -5.46
CA VAL A 429 -19.55 7.31 -5.09
C VAL A 429 -18.36 7.96 -5.76
N ARG A 430 -18.58 9.16 -6.31
CA ARG A 430 -17.53 10.05 -6.81
C ARG A 430 -17.50 11.34 -6.01
N GLN A 431 -16.31 11.75 -5.59
CA GLN A 431 -16.05 13.00 -4.89
C GLN A 431 -15.94 14.13 -5.92
N LEU A 432 -16.87 15.07 -5.88
CA LEU A 432 -16.77 16.29 -6.66
C LEU A 432 -15.82 17.26 -5.95
N ARG A 433 -14.62 17.42 -6.50
CA ARG A 433 -13.77 18.55 -6.10
C ARG A 433 -14.41 19.83 -6.65
N ASP A 434 -14.80 20.74 -5.75
CA ASP A 434 -15.19 22.08 -6.17
C ASP A 434 -14.03 22.69 -6.98
N PRO A 435 -14.30 23.31 -8.14
CA PRO A 435 -13.28 24.04 -8.87
C PRO A 435 -12.74 25.13 -7.94
N VAL A 436 -11.44 25.07 -7.66
CA VAL A 436 -10.73 26.18 -7.00
C VAL A 436 -11.08 27.43 -7.81
N PRO A 437 -11.70 28.47 -7.22
CA PRO A 437 -11.99 29.67 -7.97
C PRO A 437 -10.68 30.20 -8.50
N GLU A 438 -10.54 30.25 -9.83
CA GLU A 438 -9.39 30.81 -10.51
C GLU A 438 -9.09 32.16 -9.87
N ARG A 439 -7.91 32.24 -9.24
CA ARG A 439 -7.39 33.45 -8.66
C ARG A 439 -7.35 34.48 -9.77
N SER A 440 -8.30 35.41 -9.75
CA SER A 440 -8.44 36.48 -10.73
C SER A 440 -7.07 37.03 -11.07
N ALA A 441 -6.70 36.92 -12.34
CA ALA A 441 -5.50 37.54 -12.88
C ALA A 441 -5.52 39.03 -12.48
N PRO A 442 -4.40 39.57 -11.96
CA PRO A 442 -4.35 40.99 -11.63
C PRO A 442 -4.58 41.79 -12.91
N ALA A 443 -5.58 42.67 -12.85
CA ALA A 443 -5.94 43.59 -13.91
C ALA A 443 -4.68 44.29 -14.43
N THR A 444 -4.40 44.10 -15.72
CA THR A 444 -3.37 44.86 -16.41
C THR A 444 -3.81 46.33 -16.43
N VAL A 445 -3.18 47.14 -15.57
CA VAL A 445 -3.30 48.59 -15.58
C VAL A 445 -2.82 49.07 -16.94
N GLY A 446 -3.77 49.61 -17.73
CA GLY A 446 -3.46 50.29 -18.96
C GLY A 446 -2.61 51.54 -18.72
N SER A 447 -1.65 51.76 -19.60
CA SER A 447 -1.01 53.06 -19.79
C SER A 447 -0.44 53.16 -21.20
N PRO A 448 -0.32 54.39 -21.73
CA PRO A 448 -0.99 54.78 -22.98
C PRO A 448 -0.10 54.68 -24.21
N GLY A 449 -0.74 54.82 -25.37
CA GLY A 449 -0.18 54.55 -26.67
C GLY A 449 1.12 55.28 -27.02
N GLN A 450 1.92 54.59 -27.83
CA GLN A 450 2.87 55.21 -28.75
C GLN A 450 2.68 54.60 -30.13
N SER A 451 2.22 55.47 -31.02
CA SER A 451 2.04 55.26 -32.45
C SER A 451 3.40 55.03 -33.11
N CYS A 452 3.50 54.01 -33.97
CA CYS A 452 4.55 53.97 -35.00
C CYS A 452 3.93 54.30 -36.36
N PRO A 453 4.60 55.14 -37.18
CA PRO A 453 4.06 55.62 -38.44
C PRO A 453 4.19 54.57 -39.54
N ALA A 454 3.18 54.48 -40.40
CA ALA A 454 3.24 53.79 -41.67
C ALA A 454 4.05 54.61 -42.68
N MET A 455 4.95 53.95 -43.42
CA MET A 455 5.58 54.47 -44.64
C MET A 455 5.95 53.28 -45.55
N PRO A 456 6.10 53.49 -46.87
CA PRO A 456 5.25 52.85 -47.87
C PRO A 456 6.00 51.94 -48.87
N GLY A 457 5.25 51.07 -49.56
CA GLY A 457 5.71 50.42 -50.80
C GLY A 457 6.05 51.47 -51.86
N THR A 458 6.97 51.26 -52.80
CA THR A 458 6.99 50.33 -53.96
C THR A 458 8.28 50.71 -54.75
N PRO A 459 8.61 50.22 -55.97
CA PRO A 459 8.27 48.99 -56.69
C PRO A 459 9.52 48.26 -57.27
N ALA A 460 9.34 47.02 -57.74
CA ALA A 460 10.28 46.41 -58.70
C ALA A 460 9.52 46.11 -59.99
N ALA A 461 9.80 46.88 -61.04
CA ALA A 461 9.29 46.67 -62.38
C ALA A 461 10.39 46.09 -63.28
N ALA A 462 10.09 44.90 -63.80
CA ALA A 462 10.07 44.57 -65.22
C ALA A 462 11.33 44.07 -65.97
N ARG A 463 11.06 42.95 -66.68
CA ARG A 463 11.49 42.53 -68.05
C ARG A 463 12.86 41.85 -68.16
N ASN A 464 13.07 40.80 -68.96
CA ASN A 464 12.39 40.12 -70.09
C ASN A 464 12.71 38.60 -69.97
N ARG A 465 11.99 37.64 -70.58
CA ARG A 465 11.61 37.51 -72.00
C ARG A 465 10.55 36.42 -72.15
#